data_AF-A0AB74HJG5-F1
#
_entry.id   AF-A0AB74HJG5-F1
#
_cell.length_a   1.000
_cell.length_b   1.000
_cell.length_c   1.000
_cell.angle_alpha   90.00
_cell.angle_beta   90.00
_cell.angle_gamma   90.00
#
_symmetry.space_group_name_H-M   'P 1'
#
loop_
_entity.id
_entity.type
_entity.pdbx_description
1 polymer ?
#
loop_
_entity_poly.entity_id
_entity_poly.type
_entity_poly.pdbx_seq_one_letter_code
_entity_poly.pdbx_strand_id
1 'polypeptide(L)'
;MSGLFLVIGIILSILSKWLQFNGQDARGDVLVFPAAFFLGLALLFSLPFFKEWWEEPSKRPKALRFAGLAAGGILSFQLFAWLVFGQDQWLGALFLLPFLTCLYFIIRTFK
;
A
#
# COMPACT_ATOMS: atom_id res chain seq x y z
N MET A 1 12.22 -7.45 9.69
CA MET A 1 11.41 -6.28 9.30
C MET A 1 10.05 -6.68 8.72
N SER A 2 9.98 -7.57 7.71
CA SER A 2 8.70 -8.03 7.12
C SER A 2 7.66 -8.51 8.15
N GLY A 3 8.04 -9.37 9.11
CA GLY A 3 7.10 -9.87 10.12
C GLY A 3 6.48 -8.79 11.02
N LEU A 4 7.23 -7.73 11.36
CA LEU A 4 6.70 -6.61 12.15
C LEU A 4 5.65 -5.83 11.35
N PHE A 5 5.95 -5.49 10.11
CA PHE A 5 5.00 -4.78 9.23
C PHE A 5 3.76 -5.62 8.96
N LEU A 6 3.90 -6.94 8.81
CA LEU A 6 2.78 -7.86 8.64
C LEU A 6 1.85 -7.84 9.86
N VAL A 7 2.41 -7.97 11.06
CA VAL A 7 1.63 -7.96 12.31
C VAL A 7 0.89 -6.64 12.48
N ILE A 8 1.57 -5.50 12.26
CA ILE A 8 0.94 -4.18 12.33
C ILE A 8 -0.18 -4.06 11.29
N GLY A 9 0.07 -4.45 10.05
CA GLY A 9 -0.92 -4.40 8.97
C GLY A 9 -2.16 -5.25 9.26
N ILE A 10 -1.97 -6.46 9.82
CA ILE A 10 -3.08 -7.34 10.23
C ILE A 10 -3.87 -6.73 11.38
N ILE A 11 -3.20 -6.23 12.43
CA ILE A 11 -3.86 -5.61 13.58
C ILE A 11 -4.71 -4.42 13.11
N LEU A 12 -4.15 -3.54 12.28
CA LEU A 12 -4.87 -2.38 11.75
C LEU A 12 -6.06 -2.80 10.87
N SER A 13 -5.92 -3.86 10.07
CA SER A 13 -7.01 -4.40 9.24
C SER A 13 -8.16 -4.95 10.09
N ILE A 14 -7.83 -5.65 11.18
CA ILE A 14 -8.83 -6.18 12.13
C ILE A 14 -9.53 -5.03 12.84
N LEU A 15 -8.77 -4.05 13.34
CA LEU A 15 -9.31 -2.87 14.01
C LEU A 15 -10.20 -2.04 13.10
N SER A 16 -9.79 -1.84 11.84
CA SER A 16 -10.57 -1.16 10.81
C SER A 16 -11.95 -1.80 10.64
N LYS A 17 -12.00 -3.12 10.40
CA LYS A 17 -13.26 -3.86 10.26
C LYS A 17 -14.09 -3.81 11.53
N TRP A 18 -13.47 -3.97 12.69
CA TRP A 18 -14.17 -3.91 13.96
C TRP A 18 -14.83 -2.55 14.21
N LEU A 19 -14.18 -1.44 13.80
CA LEU A 19 -14.76 -0.10 13.89
C LEU A 19 -15.92 0.10 12.91
N GLN A 20 -15.82 -0.40 11.68
CA GLN A 20 -16.93 -0.39 10.71
C GLN A 20 -18.14 -1.14 11.28
N PHE A 21 -17.94 -2.34 11.83
CA PHE A 21 -19.03 -3.11 12.45
C PHE A 21 -19.71 -2.40 13.64
N ASN A 22 -18.99 -1.55 14.36
CA ASN A 22 -19.53 -0.77 15.48
C ASN A 22 -20.14 0.58 15.06
N GLY A 23 -20.39 0.79 13.76
CA GLY A 23 -20.97 2.03 13.23
C GLY A 23 -20.01 3.23 13.22
N GLN A 24 -18.70 2.99 13.33
CA GLN A 24 -17.65 4.01 13.16
C GLN A 24 -17.00 3.90 11.78
N ASP A 25 -17.82 3.82 10.73
CA ASP A 25 -17.39 3.55 9.35
C ASP A 25 -16.28 4.50 8.88
N ALA A 26 -16.42 5.82 9.11
CA ALA A 26 -15.42 6.80 8.71
C ALA A 26 -14.04 6.56 9.34
N ARG A 27 -13.97 6.10 10.60
CA ARG A 27 -12.69 5.81 11.27
C ARG A 27 -12.11 4.49 10.80
N GLY A 28 -12.97 3.48 10.61
CA GLY A 28 -12.56 2.19 10.08
C GLY A 28 -12.01 2.31 8.67
N ASP A 29 -12.64 3.11 7.82
CA ASP A 29 -12.19 3.39 6.45
C ASP A 29 -10.82 4.07 6.41
N VAL A 30 -10.61 5.08 7.26
CA VAL A 30 -9.31 5.77 7.36
C VAL A 30 -8.21 4.80 7.81
N LEU A 31 -8.52 3.84 8.67
CA LEU A 31 -7.57 2.81 9.12
C LEU A 31 -7.18 1.79 8.03
N VAL A 32 -7.95 1.66 6.95
CA VAL A 32 -7.58 0.78 5.83
C VAL A 32 -6.33 1.31 5.10
N PHE A 33 -6.11 2.63 5.06
CA PHE A 33 -4.94 3.23 4.42
C PHE A 33 -3.61 2.83 5.09
N PRO A 34 -3.39 3.07 6.40
CA PRO A 34 -2.17 2.62 7.07
C PRO A 34 -2.07 1.09 7.07
N ALA A 35 -3.18 0.36 7.17
CA ALA A 35 -3.17 -1.10 7.07
C ALA A 35 -2.61 -1.59 5.71
N ALA A 36 -3.13 -1.06 4.60
CA ALA A 36 -2.68 -1.39 3.25
C ALA A 36 -1.21 -1.01 3.04
N PHE A 37 -0.78 0.14 3.56
CA PHE A 37 0.62 0.57 3.51
C PHE A 37 1.55 -0.41 4.23
N PHE A 38 1.23 -0.82 5.47
CA PHE A 38 2.05 -1.76 6.23
C PHE A 38 2.08 -3.16 5.62
N LEU A 39 0.95 -3.64 5.09
CA LEU A 39 0.90 -4.90 4.35
C LEU A 39 1.75 -4.84 3.07
N GLY A 40 1.70 -3.71 2.36
CA GLY A 40 2.55 -3.42 1.21
C GLY A 40 4.04 -3.50 1.55
N LEU A 41 4.45 -2.82 2.63
CA LEU A 41 5.83 -2.91 3.12
C LEU A 41 6.21 -4.34 3.54
N ALA A 42 5.30 -5.06 4.21
CA ALA A 42 5.55 -6.44 4.61
C ALA A 42 5.86 -7.33 3.40
N LEU A 43 5.09 -7.17 2.32
CA LEU A 43 5.30 -7.85 1.04
C LEU A 43 6.61 -7.43 0.38
N LEU A 44 6.91 -6.14 0.30
CA LEU A 44 8.19 -5.68 -0.26
C LEU A 44 9.38 -6.30 0.47
N PHE A 45 9.36 -6.25 1.81
CA PHE A 45 10.40 -6.85 2.64
C PHE A 45 10.35 -8.38 2.69
N SER A 46 9.36 -9.06 2.10
CA SER A 46 9.40 -10.51 1.91
C SER A 46 10.13 -10.90 0.64
N LEU A 47 10.28 -9.99 -0.33
CA LEU A 47 10.90 -10.26 -1.63
C LEU A 47 12.45 -10.28 -1.52
N PRO A 48 13.13 -11.35 -1.99
CA PRO A 48 14.58 -11.47 -1.88
C PRO A 48 15.35 -10.33 -2.56
N PHE A 49 14.95 -9.95 -3.77
CA PHE A 49 15.61 -8.87 -4.53
C PHE A 49 15.51 -7.51 -3.82
N PHE A 50 14.42 -7.26 -3.10
CA PHE A 50 14.22 -5.99 -2.41
C PHE A 50 15.09 -5.92 -1.15
N LYS A 51 15.24 -7.04 -0.43
CA LYS A 51 16.18 -7.14 0.69
C LYS A 51 17.61 -6.87 0.24
N GLU A 52 18.03 -7.47 -0.87
CA GLU A 52 19.36 -7.23 -1.44
C GLU A 52 19.58 -5.74 -1.75
N TRP A 53 18.61 -5.07 -2.39
CA TRP A 53 18.73 -3.64 -2.68
C TRP A 53 18.71 -2.75 -1.43
N TRP A 54 18.08 -3.21 -0.35
CA TRP A 54 17.98 -2.48 0.91
C TRP A 54 19.24 -2.60 1.77
N GLU A 55 19.83 -3.80 1.79
CA GLU A 55 21.05 -4.11 2.55
C GLU A 55 22.29 -3.48 1.89
N GLU A 56 22.35 -3.44 0.55
CA GLU A 56 23.48 -2.86 -0.17
C GLU A 56 23.40 -1.31 -0.24
N PRO A 57 24.34 -0.56 0.36
CA PRO A 57 24.26 0.91 0.44
C PRO A 57 24.22 1.61 -0.92
N SER A 58 24.89 1.04 -1.93
CA SER A 58 24.92 1.53 -3.31
C SER A 58 23.54 1.45 -4.00
N LYS A 59 22.73 0.43 -3.65
CA LYS A 59 21.41 0.17 -4.23
C LYS A 59 20.25 0.73 -3.38
N ARG A 60 20.51 1.23 -2.17
CA ARG A 60 19.48 1.86 -1.31
C ARG A 60 18.63 2.93 -2.00
N PRO A 61 19.18 3.85 -2.83
CA PRO A 61 18.35 4.81 -3.56
C PRO A 61 17.37 4.13 -4.52
N LYS A 62 17.75 3.00 -5.12
CA LYS A 62 16.87 2.19 -5.98
C LYS A 62 15.77 1.52 -5.15
N ALA A 63 16.11 0.94 -3.99
CA ALA A 63 15.14 0.35 -3.07
C ALA A 63 14.11 1.37 -2.58
N LEU A 64 14.56 2.58 -2.21
CA LEU A 64 13.66 3.67 -1.77
C LEU A 64 12.73 4.14 -2.89
N ARG A 65 13.24 4.32 -4.11
CA ARG A 65 12.38 4.66 -5.28
C ARG A 65 11.35 3.57 -5.53
N PHE A 66 11.75 2.31 -5.47
CA PHE A 66 10.85 1.17 -5.64
C PHE A 66 9.78 1.12 -4.55
N ALA A 67 10.17 1.28 -3.29
CA ALA A 67 9.26 1.32 -2.16
C ALA A 67 8.29 2.51 -2.26
N GLY A 68 8.77 3.68 -2.69
CA GLY A 68 7.94 4.86 -2.93
C GLY A 68 6.90 4.63 -4.03
N LEU A 69 7.30 4.03 -5.16
CA LEU A 69 6.38 3.67 -6.23
C LEU A 69 5.34 2.63 -5.78
N ALA A 70 5.77 1.62 -5.03
CA ALA A 70 4.87 0.59 -4.50
C ALA A 70 3.90 1.18 -3.47
N ALA A 71 4.36 2.00 -2.54
CA ALA A 71 3.52 2.71 -1.58
C ALA A 71 2.53 3.65 -2.27
N GLY A 72 3.00 4.44 -3.24
CA GLY A 72 2.16 5.33 -4.05
C GLY A 72 1.10 4.56 -4.83
N GLY A 73 1.45 3.43 -5.42
CA GLY A 73 0.52 2.53 -6.09
C GLY A 73 -0.55 1.98 -5.14
N ILE A 74 -0.13 1.42 -4.00
CA ILE A 74 -1.04 0.85 -3.00
C ILE A 74 -2.01 1.92 -2.47
N LEU A 75 -1.51 3.11 -2.11
CA LEU A 75 -2.36 4.20 -1.61
C LEU A 75 -3.30 4.74 -2.69
N SER A 76 -2.85 4.83 -3.95
CA SER A 76 -3.71 5.24 -5.06
C SER A 76 -4.83 4.24 -5.31
N PHE A 77 -4.52 2.94 -5.28
CA PHE A 77 -5.52 1.89 -5.41
C PHE A 77 -6.49 1.87 -4.22
N GLN A 78 -5.98 2.06 -3.00
CA GLN A 78 -6.81 2.14 -1.80
C GLN A 78 -7.75 3.34 -1.84
N LEU A 79 -7.27 4.50 -2.32
CA LEU A 79 -8.06 5.71 -2.48
C LEU A 79 -9.13 5.56 -3.56
N PHE A 80 -8.78 4.93 -4.69
CA PHE A 80 -9.74 4.52 -5.71
C PHE A 80 -10.86 3.65 -5.11
N ALA A 81 -10.49 2.58 -4.41
CA ALA A 81 -11.46 1.64 -3.84
C ALA A 81 -12.37 2.33 -2.82
N TRP A 82 -11.81 3.18 -1.95
CA TRP A 82 -12.58 3.91 -0.96
C TRP A 82 -13.54 4.93 -1.58
N LEU A 83 -13.10 5.72 -2.56
CA LEU A 83 -13.96 6.72 -3.20
C LEU A 83 -15.06 6.09 -4.05
N VAL A 84 -14.72 5.07 -4.85
CA VAL A 84 -15.66 4.47 -5.80
C VAL A 84 -16.64 3.52 -5.11
N PHE A 85 -16.16 2.66 -4.20
CA PHE A 85 -17.01 1.66 -3.54
C PHE A 85 -17.49 2.07 -2.15
N GLY A 86 -16.76 2.95 -1.47
CA GLY A 86 -17.12 3.41 -0.12
C GLY A 86 -17.94 4.70 -0.10
N GLN A 87 -17.73 5.61 -1.06
CA GLN A 87 -18.42 6.91 -1.10
C GLN A 87 -19.26 7.14 -2.35
N ASP A 88 -19.41 6.15 -3.23
CA ASP A 88 -20.10 6.25 -4.52
C ASP A 88 -19.62 7.43 -5.41
N GLN A 89 -18.37 7.87 -5.22
CA GLN A 89 -17.75 8.93 -6.00
C GLN A 89 -17.01 8.36 -7.20
N TRP A 90 -17.67 8.41 -8.36
CA TRP A 90 -17.11 7.93 -9.64
C TRP A 90 -15.77 8.62 -10.01
N LEU A 91 -15.56 9.87 -9.60
CA LEU A 91 -14.28 10.59 -9.80
C LEU A 91 -13.11 9.88 -9.13
N GLY A 92 -13.35 9.03 -8.13
CA GLY A 92 -12.33 8.16 -7.53
C GLY A 92 -11.65 7.24 -8.56
N ALA A 93 -12.31 6.93 -9.68
CA ALA A 93 -11.72 6.18 -10.79
C ALA A 93 -10.47 6.85 -11.37
N LEU A 94 -10.32 8.17 -11.23
CA LEU A 94 -9.12 8.89 -11.67
C LEU A 94 -7.86 8.42 -10.92
N PHE A 95 -7.98 7.88 -9.70
CA PHE A 95 -6.85 7.33 -8.95
C PHE A 95 -6.33 5.99 -9.51
N LEU A 96 -7.04 5.37 -10.47
CA LEU A 96 -6.47 4.28 -11.26
C LEU A 96 -5.31 4.76 -12.14
N LEU A 97 -5.31 6.02 -12.60
CA LEU A 97 -4.23 6.56 -13.42
C LEU A 97 -2.87 6.57 -12.68
N PRO A 98 -2.74 7.17 -11.48
CA PRO A 98 -1.50 7.09 -10.72
C PRO A 98 -1.16 5.65 -10.28
N PHE A 99 -2.15 4.80 -10.00
CA PHE A 99 -1.91 3.38 -9.71
C PHE A 99 -1.25 2.66 -10.90
N LEU A 100 -1.84 2.76 -12.10
CA LEU A 100 -1.33 2.15 -13.33
C LEU A 100 0.03 2.73 -13.71
N THR A 101 0.24 4.03 -13.49
CA THR A 101 1.54 4.68 -13.70
C THR A 101 2.60 4.08 -12.78
N CYS A 102 2.31 3.93 -11.48
CA CYS A 102 3.23 3.29 -10.53
C CYS A 102 3.52 1.84 -10.93
N LEU A 103 2.50 1.08 -11.31
CA LEU A 103 2.63 -0.31 -11.75
C LEU A 103 3.53 -0.41 -13.00
N TYR A 104 3.34 0.49 -13.98
CA TYR A 104 4.17 0.55 -15.18
C TYR A 104 5.65 0.77 -14.84
N PHE A 105 5.96 1.74 -13.96
CA PHE A 105 7.34 2.00 -13.53
C PHE A 105 7.94 0.84 -12.72
N ILE A 106 7.13 0.18 -11.89
CA ILE A 106 7.55 -1.03 -11.16
C ILE A 106 7.94 -2.13 -12.14
N ILE A 107 7.06 -2.46 -13.11
CA ILE A 107 7.32 -3.50 -14.11
C ILE A 107 8.56 -3.14 -14.94
N ARG A 108 8.70 -1.87 -15.34
CA ARG A 108 9.88 -1.39 -16.08
C ARG A 108 11.18 -1.48 -15.27
N THR A 109 11.11 -1.49 -13.94
CA THR A 109 12.32 -1.65 -13.10
C THR A 109 12.91 -3.07 -13.19
N PHE A 110 12.12 -4.06 -13.64
CA PHE A 110 12.54 -5.45 -13.81
C PHE A 110 12.84 -5.83 -15.27
N LYS A 111 12.53 -4.96 -16.24
CA LYS A 111 12.91 -5.12 -17.65
C LYS A 111 14.25 -4.44 -17.90
#